data_AF-A0A1B9AP37-F1
#
_entry.id   AF-A0A1B9AP37-F1
#
_cell.length_a   1.000
_cell.length_b   1.000
_cell.length_c   1.000
_cell.angle_alpha   90.00
_cell.angle_beta   90.00
_cell.angle_gamma   90.00
#
_symmetry.space_group_name_H-M   'P 1'
#
loop_
_entity.id
_entity.type
_entity.pdbx_description
1 polymer ?
#
loop_
_entity_poly.entity_id
_entity_poly.type
_entity_poly.pdbx_seq_one_letter_code
_entity_poly.pdbx_strand_id
1 'polypeptide(L)'
;MKKALLVICAFLITLPLYPHATDGEIHADRDEIFAFLEDAFRAQVSLSEKLRSREEVESILSGYFTDEYAKLFWDANVAKESGKYVTYGSDFAPYYIPYYQFSDHTKVVVEKNKAYVFEFFPGTDEGPVAYDNHYEGLLLIKERDGWKVAEYLYNTIPESIIKKAEGQITAANASKANSNQTDGPKQVRAATFLFGVCLSPMDTLIGLG
;
A
#
# COMPACT_ATOMS: atom_id res chain seq x y z
N MET A 1 7.24 11.86 48.47
CA MET A 1 7.44 12.10 47.02
C MET A 1 7.34 10.84 46.15
N LYS A 2 7.76 9.65 46.61
CA LYS A 2 7.67 8.40 45.81
C LYS A 2 6.25 7.86 45.58
N LYS A 3 5.33 8.08 46.53
CA LYS A 3 3.92 7.62 46.42
C LYS A 3 3.07 8.49 45.48
N ALA A 4 3.44 9.75 45.29
CA ALA A 4 2.77 10.65 44.34
C ALA A 4 3.17 10.34 42.88
N LEU A 5 4.42 9.90 42.66
CA LEU A 5 4.92 9.52 41.34
C LEU A 5 4.23 8.26 40.79
N LEU A 6 3.91 7.29 41.66
CA LEU A 6 3.24 6.05 41.28
C LEU A 6 1.77 6.26 40.83
N VAL A 7 1.10 7.28 41.35
CA VAL A 7 -0.28 7.62 40.96
C VAL A 7 -0.32 8.31 39.60
N ILE A 8 0.70 9.10 39.26
CA ILE A 8 0.80 9.78 37.94
C ILE A 8 1.10 8.77 36.82
N CYS A 9 1.95 7.77 37.07
CA CYS A 9 2.20 6.71 36.09
C CYS A 9 0.98 5.81 35.85
N ALA A 10 0.15 5.58 36.86
CA ALA A 10 -1.06 4.76 36.71
C ALA A 10 -2.17 5.46 35.88
N PHE A 11 -2.22 6.79 35.89
CA PHE A 11 -3.21 7.57 35.15
C PHE A 11 -2.91 7.71 33.65
N LEU A 12 -1.63 7.57 33.26
CA LEU A 12 -1.20 7.63 31.86
C LEU A 12 -1.55 6.37 31.06
N ILE A 13 -1.82 5.25 31.73
CA ILE A 13 -2.12 3.96 31.08
C ILE A 13 -3.62 3.85 30.72
N THR A 14 -4.48 4.67 31.30
CA THR A 14 -5.93 4.65 31.03
C THR A 14 -6.35 5.67 29.97
N LEU A 15 -5.41 6.34 29.29
CA LEU A 15 -5.76 7.19 28.16
C LEU A 15 -6.09 6.30 26.96
N PRO A 16 -7.34 6.30 26.45
CA PRO A 16 -7.64 5.66 25.19
C PRO A 16 -6.89 6.39 24.07
N LEU A 17 -5.81 5.79 23.57
CA LEU A 17 -5.25 6.11 22.25
C LEU A 17 -6.16 5.49 21.17
N TYR A 18 -7.43 5.91 21.14
CA TYR A 18 -8.29 5.64 19.99
C TYR A 18 -8.24 6.86 19.09
N PRO A 19 -7.68 6.77 17.87
CA PRO A 19 -8.02 7.73 16.85
C PRO A 19 -9.52 7.61 16.59
N HIS A 20 -10.30 8.57 17.13
CA HIS A 20 -11.66 8.79 16.67
C HIS A 20 -11.56 9.43 15.28
N ALA A 21 -11.48 8.59 14.26
CA ALA A 21 -11.86 9.01 12.91
C ALA A 21 -13.39 9.22 12.94
N THR A 22 -13.79 10.47 12.77
CA THR A 22 -15.17 10.89 12.61
C THR A 22 -15.72 10.38 11.28
N ASP A 23 -16.96 9.89 11.30
CA ASP A 23 -17.72 9.31 10.18
C ASP A 23 -17.41 9.93 8.80
N GLY A 24 -17.08 9.07 7.84
CA GLY A 24 -16.99 9.42 6.42
C GLY A 24 -16.44 8.27 5.58
N GLU A 25 -17.30 7.30 5.24
CA GLU A 25 -17.06 6.19 4.28
C GLU A 25 -15.85 5.28 4.57
N ILE A 26 -16.00 3.97 4.36
CA ILE A 26 -14.85 3.04 4.38
C ILE A 26 -14.03 3.30 3.12
N HIS A 27 -13.24 4.37 3.13
CA HIS A 27 -12.08 4.51 2.26
C HIS A 27 -10.96 3.72 2.94
N ALA A 28 -10.79 2.45 2.57
CA ALA A 28 -9.43 1.91 2.71
C ALA A 28 -8.56 2.81 1.85
N ASP A 29 -7.56 3.43 2.47
CA ASP A 29 -6.67 4.32 1.74
C ASP A 29 -5.93 3.47 0.71
N ARG A 30 -5.71 4.01 -0.49
CA ARG A 30 -4.98 3.34 -1.57
C ARG A 30 -3.66 2.75 -1.03
N ASP A 31 -3.03 3.48 -0.12
CA ASP A 31 -1.80 3.13 0.56
C ASP A 31 -1.93 1.88 1.45
N GLU A 32 -3.08 1.69 2.15
CA GLU A 32 -3.35 0.48 2.95
C GLU A 32 -3.39 -0.77 2.05
N ILE A 33 -4.10 -0.65 0.92
CA ILE A 33 -4.25 -1.75 -0.04
C ILE A 33 -2.91 -2.09 -0.69
N PHE A 34 -2.12 -1.08 -1.03
CA PHE A 34 -0.82 -1.29 -1.65
C PHE A 34 0.14 -1.92 -0.65
N ALA A 35 0.26 -1.38 0.57
CA ALA A 35 1.11 -1.96 1.61
C ALA A 35 0.77 -3.44 1.86
N PHE A 36 -0.52 -3.78 1.93
CA PHE A 36 -0.96 -5.16 2.03
C PHE A 36 -0.49 -6.03 0.85
N LEU A 37 -0.63 -5.55 -0.39
CA LEU A 37 -0.16 -6.26 -1.58
C LEU A 37 1.37 -6.41 -1.60
N GLU A 38 2.11 -5.48 -0.99
CA GLU A 38 3.57 -5.58 -0.84
C GLU A 38 3.93 -6.77 0.01
N ASP A 39 3.30 -6.83 1.18
CA ASP A 39 3.58 -7.83 2.18
C ASP A 39 3.20 -9.22 1.64
N ALA A 40 2.06 -9.29 0.95
CA ALA A 40 1.62 -10.49 0.26
C ALA A 40 2.60 -10.92 -0.85
N PHE A 41 3.08 -9.98 -1.67
CA PHE A 41 4.08 -10.28 -2.70
C PHE A 41 5.40 -10.76 -2.09
N ARG A 42 5.91 -10.07 -1.07
CA ARG A 42 7.13 -10.46 -0.33
C ARG A 42 6.96 -11.84 0.30
N ALA A 43 5.78 -12.16 0.82
CA ALA A 43 5.47 -13.49 1.34
C ALA A 43 5.56 -14.57 0.25
N GLN A 44 4.99 -14.34 -0.94
CA GLN A 44 5.13 -15.25 -2.08
C GLN A 44 6.60 -15.47 -2.46
N VAL A 45 7.36 -14.39 -2.63
CA VAL A 45 8.78 -14.45 -2.99
C VAL A 45 9.57 -15.23 -1.94
N SER A 46 9.26 -15.04 -0.65
CA SER A 46 9.96 -15.71 0.43
C SER A 46 9.92 -17.24 0.28
N LEU A 47 8.86 -17.80 -0.30
CA LEU A 47 8.69 -19.24 -0.52
C LEU A 47 9.79 -19.86 -1.38
N SER A 48 10.49 -19.06 -2.19
CA SER A 48 11.63 -19.50 -3.01
C SER A 48 12.97 -19.58 -2.27
N GLU A 49 13.09 -18.93 -1.11
CA GLU A 49 14.38 -18.74 -0.43
C GLU A 49 14.92 -20.02 0.23
N LYS A 50 14.04 -20.94 0.64
CA LYS A 50 14.40 -22.18 1.34
C LYS A 50 13.31 -23.24 1.27
N LEU A 51 13.71 -24.50 1.41
CA LEU A 51 12.81 -25.63 1.57
C LEU A 51 12.03 -25.53 2.89
N ARG A 52 10.70 -25.61 2.82
CA ARG A 52 9.77 -25.48 3.95
C ARG A 52 8.87 -26.71 4.11
N SER A 53 8.30 -26.91 5.30
CA SER A 53 7.23 -27.89 5.48
C SER A 53 5.95 -27.43 4.78
N ARG A 54 4.98 -28.35 4.63
CA ARG A 54 3.68 -28.00 4.05
C ARG A 54 2.98 -26.94 4.89
N GLU A 55 2.98 -27.15 6.21
CA GLU A 55 2.32 -26.30 7.19
C GLU A 55 2.94 -24.89 7.22
N GLU A 56 4.25 -24.78 7.06
CA GLU A 56 4.92 -23.48 6.94
C GLU A 56 4.48 -22.71 5.70
N VAL A 57 4.38 -23.39 4.54
CA VAL A 57 3.91 -22.75 3.30
C VAL A 57 2.43 -22.38 3.40
N GLU A 58 1.57 -23.27 3.90
CA GLU A 58 0.15 -23.00 4.12
C GLU A 58 -0.06 -21.85 5.11
N SER A 59 0.74 -21.76 6.18
CA SER A 59 0.70 -20.66 7.14
C SER A 59 1.13 -19.32 6.53
N ILE A 60 2.11 -19.31 5.62
CA ILE A 60 2.52 -18.09 4.92
C ILE A 60 1.40 -17.63 3.98
N LEU A 61 0.84 -18.55 3.19
CA LEU A 61 -0.21 -18.22 2.21
C LEU A 61 -1.51 -17.76 2.87
N SER A 62 -1.97 -18.46 3.92
CA SER A 62 -3.21 -18.13 4.63
C SER A 62 -3.21 -16.76 5.31
N GLY A 63 -2.04 -16.19 5.57
CA GLY A 63 -1.90 -14.82 6.08
C GLY A 63 -2.31 -13.74 5.08
N TYR A 64 -2.32 -14.06 3.78
CA TYR A 64 -2.56 -13.09 2.71
C TYR A 64 -3.63 -13.52 1.71
N PHE A 65 -3.91 -14.81 1.57
CA PHE A 65 -4.80 -15.35 0.55
C PHE A 65 -6.02 -16.00 1.18
N THR A 66 -7.16 -15.90 0.49
CA THR A 66 -8.29 -16.79 0.79
C THR A 66 -7.86 -18.24 0.54
N ASP A 67 -8.53 -19.19 1.21
CA ASP A 67 -8.21 -20.61 1.06
C ASP A 67 -8.26 -21.07 -0.42
N GLU A 68 -9.22 -20.54 -1.18
CA GLU A 68 -9.37 -20.82 -2.61
C GLU A 68 -8.19 -20.30 -3.42
N TYR A 69 -7.77 -19.06 -3.20
CA TYR A 69 -6.65 -18.46 -3.92
C TYR A 69 -5.31 -19.10 -3.52
N ALA A 70 -5.13 -19.40 -2.23
CA ALA A 70 -3.97 -20.13 -1.72
C ALA A 70 -3.83 -21.51 -2.39
N LYS A 71 -4.95 -22.22 -2.61
CA LYS A 71 -4.95 -23.49 -3.32
C LYS A 71 -4.53 -23.33 -4.79
N LEU A 72 -5.05 -22.32 -5.50
CA LEU A 72 -4.64 -22.03 -6.89
C LEU A 72 -3.14 -21.73 -6.99
N PHE A 73 -2.64 -20.87 -6.09
CA PHE A 73 -1.22 -20.55 -6.03
C PHE A 73 -0.37 -21.79 -5.74
N TRP A 74 -0.79 -22.60 -4.77
CA TRP A 74 -0.11 -23.84 -4.41
C TRP A 74 0.01 -24.78 -5.60
N ASP A 75 -1.12 -25.08 -6.25
CA ASP A 75 -1.18 -26.05 -7.34
C ASP A 75 -0.34 -25.61 -8.55
N ALA A 76 -0.24 -24.30 -8.80
CA ALA A 76 0.50 -23.77 -9.94
C ALA A 76 2.00 -23.58 -9.69
N ASN A 77 2.42 -23.25 -8.45
CA ASN A 77 3.78 -22.74 -8.21
C ASN A 77 4.60 -23.54 -7.20
N VAL A 78 3.97 -24.32 -6.32
CA VAL A 78 4.67 -25.00 -5.23
C VAL A 78 5.14 -26.38 -5.69
N ALA A 79 6.44 -26.58 -5.70
CA ALA A 79 7.09 -27.84 -6.03
C ALA A 79 7.51 -28.59 -4.75
N LYS A 80 7.59 -29.92 -4.86
CA LYS A 80 8.11 -30.79 -3.79
C LYS A 80 9.56 -31.18 -4.06
N GLU A 81 10.44 -30.90 -3.12
CA GLU A 81 11.87 -31.22 -3.19
C GLU A 81 12.35 -31.81 -1.85
N SER A 82 13.02 -32.96 -1.89
CA SER A 82 13.61 -33.59 -0.68
C SER A 82 12.61 -33.78 0.47
N GLY A 83 11.35 -34.06 0.14
CA GLY A 83 10.27 -34.22 1.13
C GLY A 83 9.68 -32.91 1.68
N LYS A 84 10.17 -31.76 1.23
CA LYS A 84 9.75 -30.40 1.58
C LYS A 84 9.20 -29.66 0.35
N TYR A 85 8.86 -28.39 0.52
CA TYR A 85 8.19 -27.56 -0.49
C TYR A 85 8.94 -26.24 -0.73
N VAL A 86 8.89 -25.77 -1.98
CA VAL A 86 9.55 -24.54 -2.45
C VAL A 86 8.84 -24.02 -3.70
N THR A 87 8.94 -22.72 -3.98
CA THR A 87 8.56 -22.15 -5.28
C THR A 87 9.82 -21.82 -6.07
N TYR A 88 9.86 -22.13 -7.36
CA TYR A 88 10.97 -21.70 -8.23
C TYR A 88 10.61 -20.41 -8.96
N GLY A 89 11.61 -19.56 -9.19
CA GLY A 89 11.47 -18.43 -10.09
C GLY A 89 11.15 -18.94 -11.51
N SER A 90 10.15 -18.33 -12.15
CA SER A 90 9.68 -18.71 -13.47
C SER A 90 9.34 -17.46 -14.27
N ASP A 91 9.64 -17.48 -15.57
CA ASP A 91 9.17 -16.46 -16.51
C ASP A 91 7.64 -16.52 -16.70
N PHE A 92 7.02 -17.61 -16.26
CA PHE A 92 5.57 -17.80 -16.19
C PHE A 92 5.18 -18.24 -14.78
N ALA A 93 4.66 -17.29 -13.98
CA ALA A 93 4.36 -17.49 -12.56
C ALA A 93 2.88 -17.18 -12.27
N PRO A 94 1.95 -18.09 -12.61
CA PRO A 94 0.51 -17.86 -12.42
C PRO A 94 0.18 -17.52 -10.96
N TYR A 95 -0.78 -16.63 -10.75
CA TYR A 95 -1.26 -16.25 -9.41
C TYR A 95 -0.22 -15.58 -8.51
N TYR A 96 0.96 -15.21 -9.04
CA TYR A 96 1.78 -14.21 -8.36
C TYR A 96 1.10 -12.85 -8.40
N ILE A 97 1.20 -12.10 -7.30
CA ILE A 97 0.85 -10.68 -7.29
C ILE A 97 1.83 -9.99 -8.24
N PRO A 98 1.35 -9.18 -9.21
CA PRO A 98 2.22 -8.43 -10.10
C PRO A 98 3.25 -7.63 -9.31
N TYR A 99 4.51 -7.66 -9.76
CA TYR A 99 5.60 -6.96 -9.09
C TYR A 99 5.25 -5.49 -8.89
N TYR A 100 5.75 -4.94 -7.79
CA TYR A 100 5.36 -3.72 -7.08
C TYR A 100 5.53 -2.39 -7.82
N GLN A 101 5.17 -2.35 -9.10
CA GLN A 101 5.07 -1.18 -9.95
C GLN A 101 3.59 -0.82 -10.17
N PHE A 102 2.75 -0.91 -9.14
CA PHE A 102 1.43 -0.29 -9.22
C PHE A 102 1.63 1.19 -9.54
N SER A 103 1.26 1.55 -10.76
CA SER A 103 1.56 2.84 -11.35
C SER A 103 0.50 3.85 -10.93
N ASP A 104 0.67 5.11 -11.34
CA ASP A 104 -0.40 6.11 -11.26
C ASP A 104 -1.64 5.70 -12.10
N HIS A 105 -1.50 4.73 -13.01
CA HIS A 105 -2.59 4.16 -13.81
C HIS A 105 -3.32 3.01 -13.12
N THR A 106 -2.75 2.42 -12.07
CA THR A 106 -3.42 1.40 -11.28
C THR A 106 -4.60 2.03 -10.56
N LYS A 107 -5.80 1.51 -10.79
CA LYS A 107 -7.06 1.95 -10.19
C LYS A 107 -7.35 1.12 -8.95
N VAL A 108 -7.83 1.77 -7.89
CA VAL A 108 -8.30 1.11 -6.65
C VAL A 108 -9.73 1.55 -6.39
N VAL A 109 -10.65 0.58 -6.34
CA VAL A 109 -12.05 0.83 -6.02
C VAL A 109 -12.47 -0.06 -4.87
N VAL A 110 -12.84 0.58 -3.76
CA VAL A 110 -13.30 -0.11 -2.55
C VAL A 110 -14.83 -0.07 -2.50
N GLU A 111 -15.45 -1.22 -2.25
CA GLU A 111 -16.88 -1.38 -2.04
C GLU A 111 -17.16 -2.35 -0.89
N LYS A 112 -17.68 -1.82 0.23
CA LYS A 112 -17.98 -2.60 1.44
C LYS A 112 -16.74 -3.36 1.94
N ASN A 113 -16.74 -4.68 1.75
CA ASN A 113 -15.67 -5.60 2.13
C ASN A 113 -14.85 -6.09 0.93
N LYS A 114 -14.90 -5.39 -0.21
CA LYS A 114 -14.15 -5.73 -1.42
C LYS A 114 -13.29 -4.56 -1.86
N ALA A 115 -12.11 -4.85 -2.39
CA ALA A 115 -11.31 -3.88 -3.12
C ALA A 115 -10.90 -4.48 -4.47
N TYR A 116 -11.09 -3.70 -5.53
CA TYR A 116 -10.65 -4.03 -6.88
C TYR A 116 -9.41 -3.20 -7.17
N VAL A 117 -8.29 -3.86 -7.45
CA VAL A 117 -7.02 -3.24 -7.80
C VAL A 117 -6.68 -3.66 -9.21
N PHE A 118 -6.72 -2.75 -10.17
CA PHE A 118 -6.65 -3.13 -11.58
C PHE A 118 -6.04 -2.06 -12.47
N GLU A 119 -5.51 -2.48 -13.62
CA GLU A 119 -4.93 -1.61 -14.63
C GLU A 119 -5.41 -2.02 -16.02
N PHE A 120 -5.47 -1.04 -16.93
CA PHE A 120 -5.77 -1.29 -18.33
C PHE A 120 -4.46 -1.48 -19.10
N PHE A 121 -4.37 -2.59 -19.82
CA PHE A 121 -3.24 -2.92 -20.67
C PHE A 121 -3.65 -2.71 -22.13
N PRO A 122 -3.09 -1.72 -22.83
CA PRO A 122 -3.35 -1.54 -24.26
C PRO A 122 -2.75 -2.73 -25.01
N GLY A 123 -3.53 -3.28 -25.94
CA GLY A 123 -3.09 -4.36 -26.80
C GLY A 123 -1.92 -3.95 -27.67
N THR A 124 -1.10 -4.93 -28.04
CA THR A 124 0.02 -4.75 -28.96
C THR A 124 -0.01 -5.86 -30.00
N ASP A 125 0.18 -5.48 -31.25
CA ASP A 125 0.43 -6.35 -32.39
C ASP A 125 1.91 -6.34 -32.78
N GLU A 126 2.75 -5.64 -32.00
CA GLU A 126 4.19 -5.52 -32.23
C GLU A 126 4.98 -6.55 -31.41
N GLY A 127 5.94 -7.22 -32.07
CA GLY A 127 6.85 -8.15 -31.42
C GLY A 127 6.43 -9.63 -31.51
N PRO A 128 7.12 -10.54 -30.79
CA PRO A 128 6.91 -11.99 -30.90
C PRO A 128 5.63 -12.48 -30.23
N VAL A 129 4.94 -11.63 -29.45
CA VAL A 129 3.71 -11.96 -28.73
C VAL A 129 2.74 -10.81 -28.92
N ALA A 130 1.55 -11.12 -29.46
CA ALA A 130 0.45 -10.17 -29.62
C ALA A 130 -0.64 -10.45 -28.58
N TYR A 131 -1.28 -9.39 -28.10
CA TYR A 131 -2.43 -9.49 -27.20
C TYR A 131 -3.40 -8.33 -27.41
N ASP A 132 -4.68 -8.58 -27.14
CA ASP A 132 -5.73 -7.56 -27.24
C ASP A 132 -5.71 -6.61 -26.04
N ASN A 133 -6.42 -5.50 -26.18
CA ASN A 133 -6.76 -4.64 -25.04
C ASN A 133 -7.42 -5.48 -23.94
N HIS A 134 -6.92 -5.36 -22.73
CA HIS A 134 -7.49 -6.10 -21.61
C HIS A 134 -7.28 -5.35 -20.30
N TYR A 135 -8.07 -5.73 -19.30
CA TYR A 135 -7.84 -5.34 -17.92
C TYR A 135 -7.28 -6.52 -17.15
N GLU A 136 -6.28 -6.24 -16.31
CA GLU A 136 -5.82 -7.18 -15.29
C GLU A 136 -5.92 -6.57 -13.91
N GLY A 137 -6.09 -7.42 -12.90
CA GLY A 137 -6.15 -6.95 -11.53
C GLY A 137 -6.31 -8.04 -10.50
N LEU A 138 -6.54 -7.61 -9.26
CA LEU A 138 -6.77 -8.44 -8.10
C LEU A 138 -8.08 -8.03 -7.43
N LEU A 139 -8.87 -9.03 -7.04
CA LEU A 139 -9.96 -8.86 -6.09
C LEU A 139 -9.43 -9.15 -4.70
N LEU A 140 -9.59 -8.19 -3.79
CA LEU A 140 -9.35 -8.37 -2.37
C LEU A 140 -10.67 -8.44 -1.62
N ILE A 141 -10.72 -9.28 -0.59
CA ILE A 141 -11.84 -9.38 0.34
C ILE A 141 -11.34 -9.06 1.76
N LYS A 142 -12.08 -8.21 2.47
CA LYS A 142 -11.82 -7.90 3.87
C LYS A 142 -12.47 -8.96 4.75
N GLU A 143 -11.63 -9.77 5.38
CA GLU A 143 -11.99 -10.76 6.41
C GLU A 143 -11.80 -10.16 7.81
N ARG A 144 -12.01 -10.97 8.86
CA ARG A 144 -11.90 -10.50 10.26
C ARG A 144 -10.46 -10.10 10.64
N ASP A 145 -9.48 -10.69 10.00
CA ASP A 145 -8.04 -10.55 10.24
C ASP A 145 -7.34 -9.56 9.30
N GLY A 146 -8.03 -9.08 8.25
CA GLY A 146 -7.48 -8.10 7.32
C GLY A 146 -7.96 -8.31 5.89
N TRP A 147 -7.26 -7.68 4.94
CA TRP A 147 -7.46 -7.93 3.52
C TRP A 147 -6.87 -9.30 3.15
N LYS A 148 -7.49 -9.97 2.17
CA LYS A 148 -6.96 -11.16 1.53
C LYS A 148 -7.13 -11.11 0.02
N VAL A 149 -6.16 -11.61 -0.73
CA VAL A 149 -6.29 -11.82 -2.17
C VAL A 149 -7.24 -12.98 -2.40
N ALA A 150 -8.31 -12.71 -3.14
CA ALA A 150 -9.36 -13.68 -3.41
C ALA A 150 -9.37 -14.14 -4.86
N GLU A 151 -9.01 -13.27 -5.80
CA GLU A 151 -9.09 -13.59 -7.23
C GLU A 151 -8.07 -12.81 -8.06
N TYR A 152 -7.57 -13.45 -9.11
CA TYR A 152 -6.87 -12.78 -10.22
C TYR A 152 -7.90 -12.47 -11.30
N LEU A 153 -7.98 -11.22 -11.70
CA LEU A 153 -8.99 -10.73 -12.63
C LEU A 153 -8.35 -10.53 -14.00
N TYR A 154 -8.89 -11.17 -15.03
CA TYR A 154 -8.50 -10.96 -16.43
C TYR A 154 -9.78 -10.70 -17.23
N ASN A 155 -10.02 -9.45 -17.62
CA ASN A 155 -11.28 -9.01 -18.25
C ASN A 155 -12.56 -9.38 -17.48
N THR A 156 -12.46 -9.65 -16.17
CA THR A 156 -13.58 -10.01 -15.30
C THR A 156 -13.96 -8.91 -14.30
N ILE A 157 -13.33 -7.73 -14.40
CA ILE A 157 -13.68 -6.58 -13.54
C ILE A 157 -15.07 -6.06 -13.92
N PRO A 158 -16.01 -5.90 -12.97
CA PRO A 158 -17.35 -5.43 -13.29
C PRO A 158 -17.34 -4.02 -13.91
N GLU A 159 -18.15 -3.78 -14.95
CA GLU A 159 -18.23 -2.46 -15.60
C GLU A 159 -18.57 -1.32 -14.63
N SER A 160 -19.38 -1.58 -13.61
CA SER A 160 -19.74 -0.58 -12.59
C SER A 160 -18.51 -0.10 -11.83
N ILE A 161 -17.55 -0.99 -11.58
CA ILE A 161 -16.29 -0.70 -10.91
C ILE A 161 -15.38 0.13 -11.82
N ILE A 162 -15.29 -0.23 -13.11
CA ILE A 162 -14.51 0.52 -14.11
C ILE A 162 -15.03 1.95 -14.22
N LYS A 163 -16.34 2.13 -14.40
CA LYS A 163 -17.00 3.44 -14.48
C LYS A 163 -16.78 4.28 -13.22
N LYS A 164 -16.82 3.64 -12.05
CA LYS A 164 -16.57 4.31 -10.76
C LYS A 164 -15.15 4.84 -10.66
N ALA A 165 -14.15 4.04 -11.07
CA ALA A 165 -12.75 4.49 -11.09
C ALA A 165 -12.53 5.68 -12.02
N GLU A 166 -13.16 5.70 -13.20
CA GLU A 166 -13.09 6.81 -14.15
C GLU A 166 -13.74 8.10 -13.60
N GLY A 167 -14.86 7.95 -12.87
CA GLY A 167 -15.51 9.04 -12.17
C GLY A 167 -14.65 9.65 -11.06
N GLN A 168 -13.93 8.82 -10.29
CA GLN A 168 -12.99 9.27 -9.25
C GLN A 168 -11.83 10.09 -9.82
N ILE A 169 -11.25 9.66 -10.96
CA ILE A 169 -10.18 10.42 -11.65
C ILE A 169 -10.70 11.78 -12.11
N THR A 170 -11.91 11.82 -12.68
CA THR A 170 -12.53 13.06 -13.16
C THR A 170 -12.77 14.06 -12.02
N ALA A 171 -13.28 13.58 -10.87
CA ALA A 171 -13.50 14.40 -9.68
C ALA A 171 -12.20 14.89 -9.04
N ALA A 172 -11.17 14.02 -8.96
CA ALA A 172 -9.87 14.38 -8.43
C ALA A 172 -9.15 15.43 -9.30
N ASN A 173 -9.26 15.32 -10.63
CA ASN A 173 -8.69 16.29 -11.56
C ASN A 173 -9.41 17.65 -11.52
N ALA A 174 -10.74 17.66 -11.38
CA ALA A 174 -11.51 18.89 -11.18
C ALA A 174 -11.16 19.60 -9.87
N SER A 175 -10.92 18.84 -8.80
CA SER A 175 -10.46 19.35 -7.50
C SER A 175 -9.05 19.98 -7.59
N LYS A 176 -8.10 19.30 -8.25
CA LYS A 176 -6.73 19.82 -8.48
C LYS A 176 -6.69 21.04 -9.41
N ALA A 177 -7.61 21.14 -10.37
CA ALA A 177 -7.71 22.30 -11.25
C ALA A 177 -8.21 23.55 -10.48
N ASN A 178 -9.13 23.37 -9.53
CA ASN A 178 -9.64 24.48 -8.71
C ASN A 178 -8.67 24.94 -7.61
N SER A 179 -7.71 24.11 -7.19
CA SER A 179 -6.68 24.52 -6.21
C SER A 179 -5.55 25.37 -6.81
N ASN A 180 -5.44 25.44 -8.14
CA ASN A 180 -4.37 26.19 -8.83
C ASN A 180 -4.78 27.59 -9.31
N GLN A 181 -5.91 28.14 -8.85
CA GLN A 181 -6.34 29.48 -9.26
C GLN A 181 -6.91 30.29 -8.09
N THR A 182 -6.06 30.71 -7.14
CA THR A 182 -6.03 32.08 -6.56
C THR A 182 -4.86 32.23 -5.58
N ASP A 183 -3.67 32.57 -6.10
CA ASP A 183 -2.71 33.38 -5.35
C ASP A 183 -2.38 34.60 -6.23
N GLY A 184 -3.21 35.64 -6.10
CA GLY A 184 -2.79 36.99 -6.49
C GLY A 184 -1.57 37.42 -5.67
N PRO A 185 -0.80 38.43 -6.09
CA PRO A 185 0.50 38.72 -5.50
C PRO A 185 0.37 39.03 -4.00
N LYS A 186 0.75 38.06 -3.15
CA LYS A 186 0.92 38.27 -1.71
C LYS A 186 2.08 39.25 -1.52
N GLN A 187 1.76 40.47 -1.09
CA GLN A 187 2.76 41.36 -0.53
C GLN A 187 3.39 40.69 0.68
N VAL A 188 4.65 40.27 0.53
CA VAL A 188 5.45 39.72 1.62
C VAL A 188 5.83 40.87 2.55
N ARG A 189 5.06 41.05 3.62
CA ARG A 189 5.47 41.90 4.74
C ARG A 189 6.49 41.10 5.54
N ALA A 190 7.77 41.46 5.42
CA ALA A 190 8.84 40.90 6.22
C ALA A 190 8.58 41.17 7.71
N ALA A 191 8.26 40.13 8.48
CA ALA A 191 8.26 40.18 9.93
C ALA A 191 9.67 39.82 10.41
N THR A 192 10.45 40.83 10.77
CA THR A 192 11.77 40.68 11.41
C THR A 192 11.58 40.07 12.80
N PHE A 193 11.89 38.80 12.97
CA PHE A 193 12.07 38.18 14.28
C PHE A 193 13.53 38.37 14.72
N LEU A 194 13.76 39.31 15.63
CA LEU A 194 15.06 39.49 16.31
C LEU A 194 15.20 38.41 17.38
N PHE A 195 16.02 37.39 17.11
CA PHE A 195 16.52 36.48 18.15
C PHE A 195 17.62 37.20 18.96
N GLY A 196 17.26 37.65 20.16
CA GLY A 196 18.22 38.15 21.13
C GLY A 196 18.92 36.99 21.84
N VAL A 197 20.17 36.71 21.45
CA VAL A 197 21.12 35.93 22.26
C VAL A 197 22.49 36.59 22.15
N CYS A 198 22.73 37.62 22.96
CA CYS A 198 24.10 38.11 23.21
C CYS A 198 24.66 37.38 24.42
N LEU A 199 25.31 36.24 24.16
CA LEU A 199 26.35 35.70 25.04
C LEU A 199 27.68 36.24 24.51
N SER A 200 28.30 37.16 25.25
CA SER A 200 29.70 37.53 25.05
C SER A 200 30.62 36.48 25.69
N PRO A 201 31.74 36.17 25.04
CA PRO A 201 32.99 36.13 25.77
C PRO A 201 34.07 37.00 25.13
N MET A 202 34.88 37.50 26.05
CA MET A 202 36.09 38.29 25.91
C MET A 202 37.16 37.67 25.00
N ASP A 203 38.04 38.56 24.55
CA ASP A 203 39.44 38.38 24.18
C ASP A 203 39.81 37.49 22.99
N THR A 204 40.13 38.14 21.86
CA THR A 204 41.45 37.93 21.26
C THR A 204 41.97 39.22 20.63
N LEU A 205 43.02 39.74 21.27
CA LEU A 205 43.93 40.79 20.82
C LEU A 205 44.78 40.29 19.63
N ILE A 206 45.44 41.22 18.91
CA ILE A 206 46.45 41.06 17.83
C ILE A 206 45.81 41.11 16.41
N GLY A 207 46.22 41.99 15.49
CA GLY A 207 47.36 42.89 15.46
C GLY A 207 47.37 43.73 14.17
N LEU A 208 48.25 44.73 14.18
CA LEU A 208 48.40 45.83 13.23
C LEU A 208 48.56 45.45 11.75
N GLY A 209 48.02 46.33 10.92
CA GLY A 209 48.36 46.54 9.51
C GLY A 209 47.68 47.81 9.01
#